data_AF-A0A958C680-F1
#
_entry.id   AF-A0A958C680-F1
#
_cell.length_a   1.000
_cell.length_b   1.000
_cell.length_c   1.000
_cell.angle_alpha   90.00
_cell.angle_beta   90.00
_cell.angle_gamma   90.00
#
_symmetry.space_group_name_H-M   'P 1'
#
loop_
_entity.id
_entity.type
_entity.pdbx_description
1 polymer ?
#
loop_
_entity_poly.entity_id
_entity_poly.type
_entity_poly.pdbx_seq_one_letter_code
_entity_poly.pdbx_strand_id
1 'polypeptide(L)'
;YTRTITEVRDNGFTMTNATDGSDTPLSIDYECGENGLSSATLGGLPGAAGAFSFSVTNFTGTNFPPADQWKTGATWNASYTVEGGGTIQDIEATATGDVALTYEIVDQESVTVPAGTFDAYKVNSTLTQKLTMSMNGMTVPVEFTINSVDWYAKDVGQVKSMTLGDFANTSELVAYSGL
;
A
#
# COMPACT_ATOMS: atom_id res chain seq x y z
N TYR A 1 10.28 7.18 -6.80
CA TYR A 1 9.78 6.05 -7.61
C TYR A 1 9.14 6.58 -8.87
N THR A 2 9.07 5.77 -9.92
CA THR A 2 8.29 6.04 -11.13
C THR A 2 7.03 5.18 -11.14
N ARG A 3 5.93 5.71 -11.68
CA ARG A 3 4.64 5.00 -11.79
C ARG A 3 4.25 4.80 -13.24
N THR A 4 3.73 3.63 -13.56
CA THR A 4 3.13 3.36 -14.87
C THR A 4 1.78 2.71 -14.66
N ILE A 5 0.75 3.24 -15.33
CA ILE A 5 -0.55 2.59 -15.46
C ILE A 5 -0.58 1.85 -16.80
N THR A 6 -0.92 0.58 -16.75
CA THR A 6 -1.04 -0.32 -17.91
C THR A 6 -2.32 -1.13 -17.81
N GLU A 7 -2.64 -1.89 -18.87
CA GLU A 7 -3.77 -2.81 -18.89
C GLU A 7 -5.09 -2.16 -18.44
N VAL A 8 -5.34 -0.94 -18.94
CA VAL A 8 -6.57 -0.21 -18.66
C VAL A 8 -7.76 -0.98 -19.26
N ARG A 9 -8.66 -1.39 -18.38
CA ARG A 9 -9.90 -2.13 -18.64
C ARG A 9 -11.07 -1.26 -18.22
N ASP A 10 -12.28 -1.59 -18.69
CA ASP A 10 -13.50 -0.86 -18.34
C ASP A 10 -13.76 -0.81 -16.83
N ASN A 11 -13.26 -1.80 -16.09
CA ASN A 11 -13.46 -1.96 -14.65
C ASN A 11 -12.15 -2.04 -13.85
N GLY A 12 -11.01 -1.61 -14.40
CA GLY A 12 -9.76 -1.74 -13.66
C GLY A 12 -8.51 -1.36 -14.45
N PHE A 13 -7.36 -1.42 -13.80
CA PHE A 13 -6.06 -1.15 -14.39
C PHE A 13 -4.95 -1.74 -13.53
N THR A 14 -3.79 -1.97 -14.14
CA THR A 14 -2.60 -2.37 -13.41
C THR A 14 -1.71 -1.15 -13.18
N MET A 15 -1.31 -0.92 -11.93
CA MET A 15 -0.37 0.11 -11.53
C MET A 15 0.96 -0.53 -11.17
N THR A 16 2.04 -0.09 -11.81
CA THR A 16 3.39 -0.54 -11.51
C THR A 16 4.21 0.62 -10.95
N ASN A 17 4.82 0.42 -9.78
CA ASN A 17 5.75 1.35 -9.15
C ASN A 17 7.18 0.77 -9.22
N ALA A 18 8.10 1.46 -9.87
CA ALA A 18 9.52 1.13 -9.86
C ALA A 18 10.28 2.08 -8.93
N THR A 19 11.04 1.51 -8.01
CA THR A 19 11.85 2.26 -7.04
C THR A 19 13.32 2.06 -7.35
N ASP A 20 14.10 3.15 -7.38
CA ASP A 20 15.54 3.10 -7.61
C ASP A 20 16.20 2.16 -6.58
N GLY A 21 17.02 1.23 -7.07
CA GLY A 21 17.67 0.21 -6.25
C GLY A 21 16.86 -1.06 -6.00
N SER A 22 15.67 -1.20 -6.58
CA SER A 22 14.91 -2.46 -6.65
C SER A 22 14.90 -2.99 -8.08
N ASP A 23 15.33 -4.24 -8.28
CA ASP A 23 15.27 -4.91 -9.59
C ASP A 23 13.86 -5.39 -9.95
N THR A 24 12.98 -5.49 -8.94
CA THR A 24 11.60 -5.93 -9.13
C THR A 24 10.65 -4.76 -8.88
N PRO A 25 9.92 -4.29 -9.90
CA PRO A 25 8.89 -3.29 -9.71
C PRO A 25 7.68 -3.91 -8.99
N LEU A 26 6.97 -3.09 -8.21
CA LEU A 26 5.77 -3.51 -7.52
C LEU A 26 4.55 -3.26 -8.41
N SER A 27 3.87 -4.33 -8.83
CA SER A 27 2.62 -4.24 -9.59
C SER A 27 1.42 -4.51 -8.69
N ILE A 28 0.40 -3.68 -8.84
CA ILE A 28 -0.86 -3.71 -8.09
C ILE A 28 -1.99 -3.68 -9.12
N ASP A 29 -2.88 -4.66 -9.08
CA ASP A 29 -4.07 -4.68 -9.94
C ASP A 29 -5.26 -4.07 -9.19
N TYR A 30 -5.80 -2.99 -9.75
CA TYR A 30 -6.97 -2.31 -9.20
C TYR A 30 -8.22 -2.67 -9.97
N GLU A 31 -9.28 -2.92 -9.23
CA GLU A 31 -10.64 -3.02 -9.74
C GLU A 31 -11.45 -1.80 -9.30
N CYS A 32 -12.18 -1.22 -10.25
CA CYS A 32 -13.13 -0.16 -10.03
C CYS A 32 -14.48 -0.77 -9.61
N GLY A 33 -14.98 -0.39 -8.44
CA GLY A 33 -16.31 -0.77 -7.95
C GLY A 33 -17.11 0.43 -7.46
N GLU A 34 -18.36 0.19 -7.08
CA GLU A 34 -19.25 1.23 -6.53
C GLU A 34 -18.68 1.90 -5.26
N ASN A 35 -17.85 1.15 -4.51
CA ASN A 35 -17.19 1.61 -3.28
C ASN A 35 -15.78 2.19 -3.54
N GLY A 36 -15.44 2.50 -4.79
CA GLY A 36 -14.15 3.06 -5.18
C GLY A 36 -13.18 2.03 -5.74
N LEU A 37 -11.89 2.25 -5.55
CA LEU A 37 -10.83 1.35 -6.03
C LEU A 37 -10.45 0.35 -4.94
N SER A 38 -10.45 -0.92 -5.31
CA SER A 38 -9.97 -2.02 -4.47
C SER A 38 -8.87 -2.80 -5.18
N SER A 39 -7.92 -3.32 -4.41
CA SER A 39 -6.90 -4.24 -4.88
C SER A 39 -6.84 -5.45 -3.96
N ALA A 40 -6.96 -6.63 -4.54
CA ALA A 40 -6.69 -7.91 -3.87
C ALA A 40 -5.18 -8.21 -3.79
N THR A 41 -4.33 -7.29 -4.25
CA THR A 41 -2.89 -7.34 -4.04
C THR A 41 -2.48 -6.33 -2.97
N LEU A 42 -1.75 -6.79 -1.95
CA LEU A 42 -1.06 -5.90 -1.04
C LEU A 42 0.17 -5.39 -1.78
N GLY A 43 0.17 -4.10 -2.12
CA GLY A 43 1.38 -3.41 -2.54
C GLY A 43 2.46 -3.64 -1.47
N GLY A 44 3.57 -4.28 -1.84
CA GLY A 44 4.62 -4.83 -0.98
C GLY A 44 4.58 -4.36 0.47
N LEU A 45 4.24 -5.27 1.40
CA LEU A 45 4.24 -4.98 2.82
C LEU A 45 5.64 -4.55 3.27
N PRO A 46 5.81 -3.35 3.88
CA PRO A 46 7.07 -3.01 4.50
C PRO A 46 7.37 -4.04 5.59
N GLY A 47 8.57 -4.63 5.56
CA GLY A 47 9.01 -5.69 6.47
C GLY A 47 8.96 -7.11 5.89
N ALA A 48 8.23 -7.36 4.81
CA ALA A 48 8.24 -8.65 4.09
C ALA A 48 9.40 -8.73 3.07
N ALA A 49 10.55 -8.13 3.40
CA ALA A 49 11.69 -8.03 2.50
C ALA A 49 12.20 -9.42 2.08
N GLY A 50 11.84 -9.85 0.87
CA GLY A 50 12.44 -10.97 0.12
C GLY A 50 12.32 -12.38 0.69
N ALA A 51 12.02 -12.52 1.99
CA ALA A 51 12.03 -13.81 2.70
C ALA A 51 10.65 -14.48 2.77
N PHE A 52 9.56 -13.75 2.51
CA PHE A 52 8.19 -14.25 2.55
C PHE A 52 7.39 -13.78 1.34
N SER A 53 6.62 -14.69 0.75
CA SER A 53 5.55 -14.37 -0.20
C SER A 53 4.21 -14.49 0.48
N PHE A 54 3.35 -13.50 0.32
CA PHE A 54 1.98 -13.49 0.85
C PHE A 54 0.96 -13.46 -0.29
N SER A 55 -0.12 -14.20 -0.08
CA SER A 55 -1.35 -14.18 -0.86
C SER A 55 -2.47 -13.61 0.00
N VAL A 56 -3.33 -12.79 -0.61
CA VAL A 56 -4.55 -12.30 0.05
C VAL A 56 -5.64 -13.35 -0.12
N THR A 57 -6.20 -13.83 0.99
CA THR A 57 -7.31 -14.79 0.99
C THR A 57 -8.67 -14.12 1.19
N ASN A 58 -8.67 -12.92 1.80
CA ASN A 58 -9.87 -12.14 1.99
C ASN A 58 -9.55 -10.64 1.99
N PHE A 59 -10.45 -9.83 1.44
CA PHE A 59 -10.36 -8.38 1.44
C PHE A 59 -11.72 -7.76 1.80
N THR A 60 -11.69 -6.72 2.63
CA THR A 60 -12.86 -5.93 2.99
C THR A 60 -12.50 -4.45 3.08
N GLY A 61 -13.47 -3.57 2.85
CA GLY A 61 -13.25 -2.12 2.83
C GLY A 61 -12.92 -1.61 1.43
N THR A 62 -12.13 -0.54 1.36
CA THR A 62 -11.73 0.10 0.09
C THR A 62 -10.32 0.68 0.21
N ASN A 63 -9.51 0.57 -0.84
CA ASN A 63 -8.19 1.21 -0.86
C ASN A 63 -8.33 2.71 -1.09
N PHE A 64 -9.22 3.09 -2.01
CA PHE A 64 -9.53 4.48 -2.30
C PHE A 64 -11.05 4.63 -2.45
N PRO A 65 -11.73 5.38 -1.57
CA PRO A 65 -13.16 5.64 -1.74
C PRO A 65 -13.41 6.49 -2.99
N PRO A 66 -14.66 6.54 -3.47
CA PRO A 66 -15.05 7.39 -4.60
C PRO A 66 -14.62 8.84 -4.41
N ALA A 67 -14.20 9.51 -5.48
CA ALA A 67 -13.59 10.83 -5.43
C ALA A 67 -14.48 11.91 -4.78
N ASP A 68 -15.81 11.78 -4.83
CA ASP A 68 -16.77 12.69 -4.20
C ASP A 68 -16.82 12.57 -2.67
N GLN A 69 -16.22 11.53 -2.09
CA GLN A 69 -16.07 11.34 -0.65
C GLN A 69 -14.79 11.97 -0.10
N TRP A 70 -13.87 12.41 -0.96
CA TRP A 70 -12.60 13.00 -0.54
C TRP A 70 -12.78 14.43 -0.07
N LYS A 71 -12.62 14.62 1.24
CA LYS A 71 -12.66 15.92 1.93
C LYS A 71 -11.94 15.81 3.27
N THR A 72 -11.45 16.93 3.80
CA THR A 72 -10.83 16.98 5.13
C THR A 72 -11.76 16.40 6.19
N GLY A 73 -11.21 15.55 7.05
CA GLY A 73 -11.90 14.78 8.09
C GLY A 73 -12.55 13.48 7.60
N ALA A 74 -12.49 13.16 6.30
CA ALA A 74 -12.96 11.86 5.81
C ALA A 74 -12.01 10.75 6.24
N THR A 75 -12.58 9.60 6.64
CA THR A 75 -11.85 8.42 7.08
C THR A 75 -12.36 7.17 6.37
N TRP A 76 -11.47 6.24 6.06
CA TRP A 76 -11.84 4.91 5.54
C TRP A 76 -10.83 3.85 6.00
N ASN A 77 -11.14 2.60 5.71
CA ASN A 77 -10.27 1.47 6.02
C ASN A 77 -10.26 0.43 4.90
N ALA A 78 -9.20 -0.37 4.91
CA ALA A 78 -9.03 -1.58 4.14
C ALA A 78 -8.50 -2.66 5.08
N SER A 79 -9.03 -3.87 4.99
CA SER A 79 -8.55 -5.00 5.79
C SER A 79 -8.36 -6.22 4.90
N TYR A 80 -7.22 -6.88 5.10
CA TYR A 80 -6.77 -8.04 4.37
C TYR A 80 -6.55 -9.19 5.32
N THR A 81 -7.00 -10.38 4.96
CA THR A 81 -6.47 -11.62 5.53
C THR A 81 -5.45 -12.17 4.55
N VAL A 82 -4.26 -12.48 5.07
CA VAL A 82 -3.14 -12.97 4.29
C VAL A 82 -2.68 -14.33 4.78
N GLU A 83 -2.18 -15.12 3.85
CA GLU A 83 -1.42 -16.32 4.14
C GLU A 83 -0.16 -16.33 3.29
N GLY A 84 0.92 -16.87 3.83
CA GLY A 84 2.19 -16.84 3.17
C GLY A 84 3.20 -17.75 3.82
N GLY A 85 4.37 -17.78 3.22
CA GLY A 85 5.49 -18.55 3.72
C GLY A 85 6.78 -18.17 3.04
N GLY A 86 7.85 -18.71 3.57
CA GLY A 86 9.19 -18.56 3.03
C GLY A 86 10.21 -19.13 4.00
N THR A 87 11.40 -18.54 3.99
CA THR A 87 12.56 -19.15 4.67
C THR A 87 13.29 -18.11 5.51
N ILE A 88 13.50 -18.44 6.79
CA ILE A 88 14.31 -17.64 7.73
C ILE A 88 15.51 -18.48 8.11
N GLN A 89 16.72 -18.04 7.75
CA GLN A 89 17.97 -18.76 8.07
C GLN A 89 17.90 -20.26 7.69
N ASP A 90 17.46 -20.55 6.47
CA ASP A 90 17.26 -21.92 5.93
C ASP A 90 16.16 -22.77 6.60
N ILE A 91 15.33 -22.17 7.46
CA ILE A 91 14.19 -22.83 8.09
C ILE A 91 12.89 -22.38 7.42
N GLU A 92 12.08 -23.34 6.97
CA GLU A 92 10.74 -23.06 6.44
C GLU A 92 9.85 -22.47 7.54
N ALA A 93 9.17 -21.39 7.17
CA ALA A 93 8.23 -20.72 8.03
C ALA A 93 6.98 -20.34 7.24
N THR A 94 5.82 -20.50 7.87
CA THR A 94 4.54 -20.03 7.33
C THR A 94 3.99 -18.91 8.19
N ALA A 95 3.16 -18.06 7.62
CA ALA A 95 2.54 -16.94 8.29
C ALA A 95 1.10 -16.79 7.82
N THR A 96 0.17 -16.63 8.76
CA THR A 96 -1.22 -16.26 8.47
C THR A 96 -1.64 -15.12 9.38
N GLY A 97 -2.55 -14.27 8.94
CA GLY A 97 -3.08 -13.23 9.79
C GLY A 97 -3.73 -12.10 9.04
N ASP A 98 -3.85 -10.97 9.73
CA ASP A 98 -4.60 -9.82 9.24
C ASP A 98 -3.71 -8.59 9.09
N VAL A 99 -3.96 -7.83 8.04
CA VAL A 99 -3.38 -6.51 7.78
C VAL A 99 -4.52 -5.51 7.68
N ALA A 100 -4.53 -4.53 8.58
CA ALA A 100 -5.51 -3.45 8.60
C ALA A 100 -4.83 -2.13 8.21
N LEU A 101 -5.45 -1.38 7.31
CA LEU A 101 -5.07 -0.02 6.96
C LEU A 101 -6.21 0.93 7.32
N THR A 102 -5.88 2.01 8.00
CA THR A 102 -6.81 3.11 8.31
C THR A 102 -6.26 4.41 7.77
N TYR A 103 -7.15 5.24 7.22
CA TYR A 103 -6.79 6.47 6.54
C TYR A 103 -7.65 7.63 7.05
N GLU A 104 -7.06 8.83 7.13
CA GLU A 104 -7.74 10.09 7.45
C GLU A 104 -7.17 11.22 6.59
N ILE A 105 -8.02 11.94 5.84
CA ILE A 105 -7.62 13.17 5.17
C ILE A 105 -7.54 14.28 6.22
N VAL A 106 -6.33 14.74 6.52
CA VAL A 106 -6.09 15.77 7.54
C VAL A 106 -6.00 17.18 6.97
N ASP A 107 -5.63 17.31 5.69
CA ASP A 107 -5.51 18.62 5.04
C ASP A 107 -5.48 18.51 3.51
N GLN A 108 -5.45 19.65 2.84
CA GLN A 108 -5.15 19.77 1.41
C GLN A 108 -4.06 20.84 1.22
N GLU A 109 -2.95 20.46 0.60
CA GLU A 109 -1.80 21.35 0.41
C GLU A 109 -1.14 21.15 -0.95
N SER A 110 -0.42 22.19 -1.41
CA SER A 110 0.38 22.10 -2.62
C SER A 110 1.73 21.43 -2.30
N VAL A 111 2.08 20.37 -3.04
CA VAL A 111 3.29 19.58 -2.83
C VAL A 111 4.12 19.55 -4.09
N THR A 112 5.42 19.85 -3.95
CA THR A 112 6.39 19.74 -5.06
C THR A 112 7.27 18.50 -4.86
N VAL A 113 7.33 17.67 -5.90
CA VAL A 113 8.18 16.48 -6.05
C VAL A 113 8.89 16.55 -7.39
N PRO A 114 9.86 15.66 -7.71
CA PRO A 114 10.57 15.73 -8.98
C PRO A 114 9.66 15.63 -10.22
N ALA A 115 8.50 14.95 -10.13
CA ALA A 115 7.52 14.89 -11.20
C ALA A 115 6.73 16.19 -11.43
N GLY A 116 6.78 17.17 -10.52
CA GLY A 116 6.06 18.45 -10.62
C GLY A 116 5.47 18.94 -9.30
N THR A 117 4.59 19.94 -9.40
CA THR A 117 3.82 20.50 -8.28
C THR A 117 2.36 20.12 -8.41
N PHE A 118 1.76 19.62 -7.32
CA PHE A 118 0.39 19.09 -7.30
C PHE A 118 -0.39 19.63 -6.11
N ASP A 119 -1.68 19.90 -6.31
CA ASP A 119 -2.63 20.07 -5.21
C ASP A 119 -3.04 18.68 -4.71
N ALA A 120 -2.68 18.36 -3.46
CA ALA A 120 -2.81 17.01 -2.92
C ALA A 120 -3.55 17.00 -1.58
N TYR A 121 -4.36 15.96 -1.39
CA TYR A 121 -4.87 15.63 -0.06
C TYR A 121 -3.76 14.99 0.76
N LYS A 122 -3.54 15.53 1.95
CA LYS A 122 -2.65 14.97 2.95
C LYS A 122 -3.44 13.97 3.79
N VAL A 123 -2.98 12.73 3.79
CA VAL A 123 -3.64 11.59 4.42
C VAL A 123 -2.72 11.02 5.48
N ASN A 124 -3.20 10.92 6.72
CA ASN A 124 -2.54 10.09 7.71
C ASN A 124 -2.99 8.64 7.49
N SER A 125 -2.03 7.73 7.42
CA SER A 125 -2.29 6.31 7.25
C SER A 125 -1.65 5.52 8.38
N THR A 126 -2.35 4.50 8.86
CA THR A 126 -1.82 3.54 9.83
C THR A 126 -2.03 2.14 9.29
N LEU A 127 -0.94 1.39 9.15
CA LEU A 127 -0.93 -0.02 8.79
C LEU A 127 -0.64 -0.83 10.06
N THR A 128 -1.54 -1.73 10.44
CA THR A 128 -1.35 -2.68 11.54
C THR A 128 -1.32 -4.09 10.99
N GLN A 129 -0.26 -4.84 11.29
CA GLN A 129 -0.13 -6.25 10.93
C GLN A 129 -0.23 -7.10 12.19
N LYS A 130 -1.02 -8.16 12.12
CA LYS A 130 -1.16 -9.18 13.16
C LYS A 130 -0.99 -10.54 12.52
N LEU A 131 0.22 -11.06 12.54
CA LEU A 131 0.59 -12.32 11.91
C LEU A 131 0.87 -13.38 12.98
N THR A 132 0.54 -14.61 12.64
CA THR A 132 0.90 -15.80 13.39
C THR A 132 1.90 -16.57 12.55
N MET A 133 3.17 -16.56 12.96
CA MET A 133 4.24 -17.28 12.28
C MET A 133 4.42 -18.67 12.87
N SER A 134 4.59 -19.67 12.02
CA SER A 134 4.89 -21.05 12.41
C SER A 134 6.24 -21.48 11.86
N MET A 135 7.14 -21.95 12.72
CA MET A 135 8.49 -22.37 12.35
C MET A 135 8.97 -23.48 13.31
N ASN A 136 9.43 -24.62 12.78
CA ASN A 136 9.87 -25.79 13.57
C ASN A 136 8.86 -26.24 14.65
N GLY A 137 7.55 -26.19 14.35
CA GLY A 137 6.48 -26.57 15.27
C GLY A 137 6.22 -25.56 16.41
N MET A 138 6.91 -24.42 16.43
CA MET A 138 6.62 -23.31 17.31
C MET A 138 5.78 -22.26 16.59
N THR A 139 4.84 -21.67 17.32
CA THR A 139 4.03 -20.56 16.84
C THR A 139 4.40 -19.28 17.58
N VAL A 140 4.68 -18.22 16.83
CA VAL A 140 5.07 -16.90 17.35
C VAL A 140 4.12 -15.84 16.80
N PRO A 141 3.38 -15.11 17.66
CA PRO A 141 2.62 -13.95 17.21
C PRO A 141 3.58 -12.79 16.91
N VAL A 142 3.37 -12.14 15.77
CA VAL A 142 4.09 -10.95 15.34
C VAL A 142 3.08 -9.85 15.09
N GLU A 143 3.20 -8.76 15.85
CA GLU A 143 2.39 -7.57 15.68
C GLU A 143 3.30 -6.36 15.50
N PHE A 144 2.99 -5.55 14.50
CA PHE A 144 3.64 -4.26 14.33
C PHE A 144 2.72 -3.26 13.64
N THR A 145 2.98 -1.99 13.91
CA THR A 145 2.24 -0.85 13.37
C THR A 145 3.20 0.10 12.67
N ILE A 146 2.83 0.50 11.47
CA ILE A 146 3.52 1.50 10.68
C ILE A 146 2.58 2.69 10.51
N ASN A 147 3.09 3.88 10.79
CA ASN A 147 2.38 5.12 10.51
C ASN A 147 3.06 5.82 9.33
N SER A 148 2.24 6.39 8.44
CA SER A 148 2.72 7.22 7.34
C SER A 148 1.88 8.47 7.17
N VAL A 149 2.46 9.45 6.51
CA VAL A 149 1.76 10.59 5.93
C VAL A 149 1.91 10.48 4.42
N ASP A 150 0.79 10.49 3.72
CA ASP A 150 0.69 10.26 2.29
C ASP A 150 0.03 11.46 1.60
N TRP A 151 0.47 11.79 0.41
CA TRP A 151 -0.12 12.87 -0.39
C TRP A 151 -0.68 12.31 -1.67
N TYR A 152 -1.98 12.51 -1.89
CA TYR A 152 -2.70 12.03 -3.07
C TYR A 152 -3.19 13.20 -3.91
N ALA A 153 -2.74 13.24 -5.16
CA ALA A 153 -3.22 14.20 -6.15
C ALA A 153 -4.24 13.55 -7.07
N LYS A 154 -5.26 14.32 -7.45
CA LYS A 154 -6.30 13.87 -8.39
C LYS A 154 -5.66 13.46 -9.72
N ASP A 155 -6.15 12.37 -10.30
CA ASP A 155 -5.70 11.82 -11.59
C ASP A 155 -4.22 11.40 -11.63
N VAL A 156 -3.52 11.37 -10.48
CA VAL A 156 -2.11 10.95 -10.36
C VAL A 156 -1.95 9.88 -9.28
N GLY A 157 -2.76 9.95 -8.22
CA GLY A 157 -2.68 9.07 -7.05
C GLY A 157 -1.64 9.58 -6.05
N GLN A 158 -0.98 8.66 -5.33
CA GLN A 158 0.05 9.04 -4.35
C GLN A 158 1.22 9.73 -5.06
N VAL A 159 1.57 10.96 -4.67
CA VAL A 159 2.71 11.72 -5.20
C VAL A 159 3.89 11.73 -4.24
N LYS A 160 3.62 11.55 -2.94
CA LYS A 160 4.61 11.49 -1.88
C LYS A 160 4.11 10.60 -0.74
N SER A 161 5.02 9.91 -0.08
CA SER A 161 4.77 9.18 1.17
C SER A 161 5.92 9.38 2.13
N MET A 162 5.61 9.49 3.41
CA MET A 162 6.59 9.56 4.49
C MET A 162 6.20 8.55 5.56
N THR A 163 6.95 7.46 5.65
CA THR A 163 6.86 6.51 6.76
C THR A 163 7.51 7.10 8.01
N LEU A 164 6.90 6.90 9.17
CA LEU A 164 7.34 7.40 10.46
C LEU A 164 7.94 6.28 11.33
N GLY A 165 8.72 6.66 12.34
CA GLY A 165 9.29 5.73 13.32
C GLY A 165 10.56 5.04 12.84
N ASP A 166 10.78 3.80 13.29
CA ASP A 166 12.03 3.07 13.05
C ASP A 166 12.26 2.71 11.57
N PHE A 167 11.21 2.73 10.77
CA PHE A 167 11.25 2.53 9.31
C PHE A 167 11.14 3.85 8.55
N ALA A 168 11.56 4.97 9.16
CA ALA A 168 11.43 6.29 8.58
C ALA A 168 12.05 6.34 7.18
N ASN A 169 11.23 6.64 6.20
CA ASN A 169 11.61 6.74 4.80
C ASN A 169 10.68 7.73 4.10
N THR A 170 11.19 8.45 3.11
CA THR A 170 10.39 9.30 2.24
C THR A 170 10.48 8.78 0.82
N SER A 171 9.34 8.61 0.17
CA SER A 171 9.25 8.27 -1.24
C SER A 171 8.53 9.38 -1.99
N GLU A 172 9.09 9.79 -3.14
CA GLU A 172 8.55 10.85 -3.97
C GLU A 172 8.37 10.35 -5.41
N LEU A 173 7.32 10.84 -6.06
CA LEU A 173 7.05 10.54 -7.46
C LEU A 173 8.04 11.31 -8.34
N VAL A 174 8.78 10.57 -9.15
CA VAL A 174 9.79 11.10 -10.08
C VAL A 174 9.22 11.27 -11.48
N ALA A 175 8.42 10.32 -11.94
CA ALA A 175 7.72 10.37 -13.21
C ALA A 175 6.49 9.46 -13.16
N TYR A 176 5.49 9.76 -13.99
CA TYR A 176 4.31 8.93 -14.18
C TYR A 176 3.83 8.93 -15.64
N SER A 177 3.17 7.85 -16.06
CA SER A 177 2.59 7.70 -17.41
C SER A 177 1.45 6.69 -17.43
N GLY A 178 0.61 6.72 -18.48
CA GLY A 178 -0.44 5.72 -18.72
C GLY A 178 -1.88 6.20 -18.49
N LEU A 179 -2.12 7.51 -18.59
CA LEU A 179 -3.44 8.13 -18.65
C LEU A 179 -3.59 8.89 -19.98
#